data_AF-A0A930RVL1-F1
#
_entry.id   AF-A0A930RVL1-F1
#
_cell.length_a   1.000
_cell.length_b   1.000
_cell.length_c   1.000
_cell.angle_alpha   90.00
_cell.angle_beta   90.00
_cell.angle_gamma   90.00
#
_symmetry.space_group_name_H-M   'P 1'
#
loop_
_entity.id
_entity.type
_entity.pdbx_description
1 polymer ?
#
loop_
_entity_poly.entity_id
_entity_poly.type
_entity_poly.pdbx_seq_one_letter_code
_entity_poly.pdbx_strand_id
1 'polypeptide(L)'
;MDFRTTYEKVKWIVWKCKKDYYIHLWEHSDWEQEGMLVLYELLLKEKGIENDEEKLYRYFKTKFRNHIHDKIRKQESQKRKLDRQPYEEVSEIGHRLKSKELFLDELVAF
;
A
#
# COMPACT_ATOMS: atom_id res chain seq x y z
N MET A 1 -13.77 12.29 27.81
CA MET A 1 -14.36 12.52 26.49
C MET A 1 -14.60 11.16 25.83
N ASP A 2 -15.70 11.00 25.10
CA ASP A 2 -15.99 9.77 24.36
C ASP A 2 -15.19 9.74 23.05
N PHE A 3 -14.51 8.63 22.77
CA PHE A 3 -13.65 8.48 21.59
C PHE A 3 -14.42 8.76 20.29
N ARG A 4 -15.67 8.30 20.20
CA ARG A 4 -16.50 8.49 19.00
C ARG A 4 -16.75 9.98 18.74
N THR A 5 -17.03 10.76 19.79
CA THR A 5 -17.22 12.21 19.65
C THR A 5 -15.98 12.92 19.14
N THR A 6 -14.78 12.51 19.58
CA THR A 6 -13.52 13.04 19.07
C THR A 6 -13.29 12.64 17.61
N TYR A 7 -13.62 11.41 17.25
CA TYR A 7 -13.50 10.93 15.88
C TYR A 7 -14.43 11.68 14.91
N GLU A 8 -15.66 11.96 15.33
CA GLU A 8 -16.64 12.73 14.55
C GLU A 8 -16.11 14.12 14.15
N LYS A 9 -15.25 14.74 14.97
CA LYS A 9 -14.59 16.00 14.62
C LYS A 9 -13.61 15.85 13.46
N VAL A 10 -12.84 14.76 13.45
CA VAL A 10 -11.74 14.55 12.50
C VAL A 10 -12.12 13.72 11.27
N LYS A 11 -13.28 13.05 11.26
CA LYS A 11 -13.71 12.13 10.18
C LYS A 11 -13.67 12.76 8.78
N TRP A 12 -13.95 14.05 8.66
CA TRP A 12 -13.92 14.75 7.38
C TRP A 12 -12.51 14.77 6.76
N ILE A 13 -11.46 14.73 7.57
CA ILE A 13 -10.07 14.61 7.12
C ILE A 13 -9.85 13.22 6.48
N VAL A 14 -10.39 12.17 7.09
CA VAL A 14 -10.36 10.80 6.57
C VAL A 14 -11.07 10.74 5.21
N TRP A 15 -12.29 11.28 5.14
CA TRP A 15 -13.09 11.26 3.92
C TRP A 15 -12.46 12.07 2.79
N LYS A 16 -11.82 13.19 3.12
CA LYS A 16 -11.06 13.98 2.15
C LYS A 16 -9.88 13.17 1.61
N CYS A 17 -9.10 12.53 2.48
CA CYS A 17 -7.99 11.67 2.03
C CYS A 17 -8.47 10.47 1.19
N LYS A 18 -9.61 9.87 1.53
CA LYS A 18 -10.23 8.81 0.73
C LYS A 18 -10.55 9.26 -0.71
N LYS A 19 -10.92 10.53 -0.90
CA LYS A 19 -11.14 11.09 -2.24
C LYS A 19 -9.83 11.35 -2.98
N ASP A 20 -8.81 11.80 -2.25
CA ASP A 20 -7.51 12.16 -2.82
C ASP A 20 -6.67 10.92 -3.21
N TYR A 21 -6.90 9.77 -2.58
CA TYR A 21 -6.07 8.57 -2.71
C TYR A 21 -6.89 7.31 -2.96
N TYR A 22 -6.35 6.44 -3.82
CA TYR A 22 -6.89 5.10 -4.05
C TYR A 22 -5.98 4.03 -3.44
N ILE A 23 -6.54 3.21 -2.55
CA ILE A 23 -5.91 2.00 -2.02
C ILE A 23 -6.73 0.81 -2.50
N HIS A 24 -6.06 -0.20 -3.05
CA HIS A 24 -6.74 -1.34 -3.64
C HIS A 24 -7.43 -2.16 -2.54
N LEU A 25 -8.67 -2.62 -2.82
CA LEU A 25 -9.53 -3.39 -1.90
C LEU A 25 -10.01 -2.64 -0.65
N TRP A 26 -9.72 -1.35 -0.50
CA TRP A 26 -10.26 -0.58 0.62
C TRP A 26 -11.67 -0.10 0.32
N GLU A 27 -12.59 -0.48 1.19
CA GLU A 27 -13.95 0.03 1.27
C GLU A 27 -14.03 1.24 2.19
N HIS A 28 -15.20 1.87 2.24
CA HIS A 28 -15.39 3.02 3.13
C HIS A 28 -15.08 2.70 4.59
N SER A 29 -15.51 1.54 5.06
CA SER A 29 -15.27 1.06 6.42
C SER A 29 -13.79 0.91 6.73
N ASP A 30 -12.95 0.49 5.78
CA ASP A 30 -11.50 0.36 6.00
C ASP A 30 -10.86 1.73 6.25
N TRP A 31 -11.27 2.74 5.47
CA TRP A 31 -10.84 4.13 5.70
C TRP A 31 -11.25 4.63 7.09
N GLU A 32 -12.49 4.35 7.51
CA GLU A 32 -12.97 4.75 8.84
C GLU A 32 -12.20 4.03 9.96
N GLN A 33 -12.01 2.72 9.84
CA GLN A 33 -11.29 1.92 10.83
C GLN A 33 -9.85 2.38 10.98
N GLU A 34 -9.15 2.59 9.87
CA GLU A 34 -7.76 3.08 9.90
C GLU A 34 -7.68 4.51 10.44
N GLY A 35 -8.68 5.36 10.15
CA GLY A 35 -8.82 6.67 10.77
C GLY A 35 -8.97 6.60 12.29
N MET A 36 -9.82 5.70 12.78
CA MET A 36 -10.00 5.47 14.22
C MET A 36 -8.72 4.94 14.88
N LEU A 37 -8.02 3.99 14.25
CA LEU A 37 -6.77 3.45 14.78
C LEU A 37 -5.70 4.54 14.93
N VAL A 38 -5.51 5.37 13.90
CA VAL A 38 -4.56 6.49 13.94
C VAL A 38 -4.94 7.51 15.02
N LEU A 39 -6.23 7.80 15.18
CA LEU A 39 -6.69 8.70 16.25
C LEU A 39 -6.41 8.10 17.62
N TYR A 40 -6.70 6.82 17.81
CA TYR A 40 -6.47 6.13 19.07
C TYR A 40 -4.99 6.15 19.46
N GLU A 41 -4.09 5.84 18.52
CA GLU A 41 -2.65 5.95 18.75
C GLU A 41 -2.20 7.38 19.08
N LEU A 42 -2.80 8.40 18.44
CA LEU A 42 -2.49 9.79 18.71
C LEU A 42 -2.88 10.17 20.14
N LEU A 43 -4.08 9.80 20.58
CA LEU A 43 -4.57 10.07 21.95
C LEU A 43 -3.76 9.33 23.03
N LEU A 44 -3.24 8.14 22.72
CA LEU A 44 -2.32 7.43 23.62
C LEU A 44 -0.97 8.14 23.77
N LYS A 45 -0.43 8.67 22.66
CA LYS A 45 0.88 9.33 22.63
C LYS A 45 0.84 10.73 23.24
N GLU A 46 -0.23 11.48 23.00
CA GLU A 46 -0.39 12.87 23.47
C GLU A 46 -1.71 13.02 24.24
N LYS A 47 -1.63 12.81 25.56
CA LYS A 47 -2.79 12.92 26.44
C LYS A 47 -3.28 14.36 26.51
N GLY A 48 -4.60 14.57 26.36
CA GLY A 48 -5.23 15.88 26.49
C GLY A 48 -5.28 16.70 25.21
N ILE A 49 -4.74 16.20 24.09
CA ILE A 49 -4.82 16.84 22.78
C ILE A 49 -6.27 17.02 22.31
N GLU A 50 -7.20 16.19 22.80
CA GLU A 50 -8.62 16.28 22.51
C GLU A 50 -9.28 17.59 22.99
N ASN A 51 -8.66 18.29 23.93
CA ASN A 51 -9.15 19.58 24.44
C ASN A 51 -8.73 20.77 23.56
N ASP A 52 -7.73 20.60 22.71
CA ASP A 52 -7.22 21.61 21.79
C ASP A 52 -7.53 21.19 20.35
N GLU A 53 -8.65 21.68 19.82
CA GLU A 53 -9.14 21.24 18.51
C GLU A 53 -8.17 21.57 17.38
N GLU A 54 -7.52 22.73 17.41
CA GLU A 54 -6.58 23.13 16.36
C GLU A 54 -5.37 22.19 16.32
N LYS A 55 -4.79 21.87 17.49
CA LYS A 55 -3.72 20.88 17.58
C LYS A 55 -4.18 19.51 17.15
N LEU A 56 -5.35 19.06 17.62
CA LEU A 56 -5.93 17.77 17.23
C LEU A 56 -6.03 17.65 15.71
N TYR A 57 -6.64 18.63 15.03
CA TYR A 57 -6.78 18.62 13.57
C TYR A 57 -5.43 18.59 12.87
N ARG A 58 -4.47 19.43 13.28
CA ARG A 58 -3.16 19.51 12.65
C ARG A 58 -2.39 18.19 12.79
N TYR A 59 -2.36 17.64 14.00
CA TYR A 59 -1.61 16.43 14.31
C TYR A 59 -2.24 15.22 13.65
N PHE A 60 -3.56 15.06 13.80
CA PHE A 60 -4.30 13.97 13.18
C PHE A 60 -4.14 13.99 11.66
N LYS A 61 -4.34 15.16 11.02
CA LYS A 61 -4.16 15.30 9.56
C LYS A 61 -2.77 14.85 9.12
N THR A 62 -1.73 15.25 9.84
CA THR A 62 -0.35 14.91 9.51
C THR A 62 -0.10 13.41 9.68
N LYS A 63 -0.49 12.85 10.83
CA LYS A 63 -0.30 11.42 11.14
C LYS A 63 -1.09 10.52 10.19
N PHE A 64 -2.35 10.87 9.92
CA PHE A 64 -3.21 10.09 9.02
C PHE A 64 -2.69 10.11 7.58
N ARG A 65 -2.26 11.26 7.07
CA ARG A 65 -1.69 11.33 5.70
C ARG A 65 -0.42 10.50 5.57
N ASN A 66 0.47 10.55 6.57
CA ASN A 66 1.67 9.73 6.59
C ASN A 66 1.33 8.24 6.60
N HIS A 67 0.39 7.83 7.44
CA HIS A 67 -0.11 6.45 7.51
C HIS A 67 -0.62 5.95 6.15
N ILE A 68 -1.43 6.76 5.46
CA ILE A 68 -1.94 6.44 4.12
C ILE A 68 -0.81 6.33 3.10
N HIS A 69 0.17 7.23 3.12
CA HIS A 69 1.34 7.10 2.25
C HIS A 69 2.15 5.84 2.53
N ASP A 70 2.29 5.44 3.78
CA ASP A 70 2.97 4.19 4.15
C ASP A 70 2.23 2.97 3.61
N LYS A 71 0.89 2.96 3.68
CA LYS A 71 0.04 1.90 3.09
C LYS A 71 0.21 1.82 1.58
N ILE A 72 0.20 2.96 0.89
CA ILE A 72 0.41 3.03 -0.57
C ILE A 72 1.80 2.51 -0.94
N ARG A 73 2.85 2.97 -0.26
CA ARG A 73 4.24 2.50 -0.50
C ARG A 73 4.38 1.00 -0.25
N LYS A 74 3.71 0.45 0.77
CA LYS A 74 3.67 -1.00 1.02
C LYS A 74 3.00 -1.75 -0.12
N GLN A 75 1.87 -1.25 -0.64
CA GLN A 75 1.18 -1.84 -1.80
C GLN A 75 2.05 -1.81 -3.06
N GLU A 76 2.65 -0.67 -3.38
CA GLU A 76 3.54 -0.53 -4.54
C GLU A 76 4.79 -1.41 -4.44
N SER A 77 5.34 -1.57 -3.23
CA SER A 77 6.45 -2.50 -2.98
C SER A 77 6.04 -3.96 -3.25
N GLN A 78 4.84 -4.37 -2.84
CA GLN A 78 4.32 -5.70 -3.12
C GLN A 78 4.09 -5.92 -4.62
N LYS A 79 3.51 -4.95 -5.34
CA LYS A 79 3.34 -5.01 -6.80
C LYS A 79 4.69 -5.18 -7.51
N ARG A 80 5.71 -4.41 -7.12
CA ARG A 80 7.08 -4.57 -7.67
C ARG A 80 7.68 -5.95 -7.48
N LYS A 81 7.36 -6.64 -6.37
CA LYS A 81 7.79 -8.03 -6.16
C LYS A 81 7.09 -8.99 -7.11
N LEU A 82 5.81 -8.75 -7.41
CA LEU A 82 5.02 -9.55 -8.35
C LEU A 82 5.43 -9.30 -9.80
N ASP A 83 5.72 -8.04 -10.16
CA ASP A 83 6.19 -7.64 -11.50
C ASP A 83 7.61 -8.12 -11.82
N ARG A 84 8.36 -8.55 -10.79
CA ARG A 84 9.65 -9.19 -11.01
C ARG A 84 9.40 -10.55 -11.65
N GLN A 85 9.70 -10.67 -12.95
CA GLN A 85 9.69 -11.95 -13.64
C GLN A 85 10.46 -12.98 -12.78
N PRO A 86 9.90 -14.18 -12.54
CA PRO A 86 10.69 -15.24 -11.93
C PRO A 86 11.93 -15.43 -12.80
N TYR A 87 13.10 -15.32 -12.18
CA TYR A 87 14.33 -15.72 -12.84
C TYR A 87 14.27 -17.24 -12.96
N GLU A 88 13.84 -17.74 -14.11
CA GLU A 88 14.10 -19.12 -14.50
C GLU A 88 15.56 -19.20 -14.94
N GLU A 89 16.38 -19.93 -14.18
CA GLU A 89 17.71 -20.29 -14.66
C GLU A 89 17.54 -21.14 -15.93
N VAL A 90 18.10 -20.66 -17.06
CA VAL A 90 18.11 -21.39 -18.33
C VAL A 90 18.77 -22.78 -18.17
N SER A 91 19.65 -22.95 -17.17
CA SER A 91 20.24 -24.21 -16.73
C SER A 91 19.22 -25.27 -16.28
N GLU A 92 18.10 -24.90 -15.67
CA GLU A 92 17.08 -25.84 -15.17
C GLU A 92 16.14 -26.35 -16.28
N ILE A 93 16.07 -25.65 -17.42
CA ILE A 93 15.22 -26.02 -18.57
C ILE A 93 16.02 -26.75 -19.67
N GLY A 94 17.36 -26.74 -19.60
CA GLY A 94 18.24 -27.40 -20.58
C GLY A 94 17.94 -28.90 -20.79
N HIS A 95 17.46 -29.60 -19.75
CA HIS A 95 17.08 -31.02 -19.85
C HIS A 95 15.69 -31.27 -20.48
N ARG A 96 14.82 -30.25 -20.58
CA ARG A 96 13.47 -30.38 -21.16
C ARG A 96 13.40 -29.97 -22.63
N LEU A 97 14.39 -29.22 -23.11
CA LEU A 97 14.62 -29.06 -24.53
C LEU A 97 15.18 -30.38 -25.05
N LYS A 98 14.30 -31.28 -25.54
CA LYS A 98 14.76 -32.30 -26.50
C LYS A 98 15.52 -31.52 -27.56
N SER A 99 16.82 -31.76 -27.67
CA SER A 99 17.67 -31.25 -28.72
C SER A 99 17.00 -31.60 -30.04
N LYS A 100 16.23 -30.66 -30.60
CA LYS A 100 15.83 -30.72 -31.98
C LYS A 100 17.14 -30.48 -32.71
N GLU A 101 17.69 -31.58 -33.21
CA GLU A 101 18.96 -31.68 -33.88
C GLU A 101 19.24 -30.40 -34.67
N LEU A 102 20.39 -29.82 -34.37
CA LEU A 102 21.00 -28.76 -35.13
C LEU A 102 21.29 -29.34 -36.52
N PHE A 103 20.30 -29.39 -37.42
CA PHE A 103 20.52 -29.65 -38.84
C PHE A 103 21.17 -28.39 -39.41
N LEU A 104 22.47 -28.30 -39.17
CA LEU A 104 23.37 -27.33 -39.76
C LEU A 104 24.22 -28.06 -40.80
N ASP A 105 23.57 -28.74 -41.74
CA ASP A 105 24.24 -29.30 -42.91
C ASP A 105 23.39 -29.08 -44.16
N GLU A 106 24.08 -28.59 -45.20
CA GLU A 106 23.69 -28.49 -46.61
C GLU A 106 22.62 -27.47 -47.01
N LEU A 107 23.06 -26.22 -47.13
CA LEU A 107 22.61 -25.36 -48.23
C LEU A 107 23.84 -24.70 -48.88
N VAL A 108 24.66 -25.53 -49.52
CA VAL A 108 25.60 -25.08 -50.55
C VAL A 108 24.76 -24.77 -51.78
N ALA A 109 24.59 -23.49 -52.07
CA ALA A 109 23.98 -23.02 -53.31
C ALA A 109 24.99 -23.20 -54.46
N PHE A 110 24.61 -24.02 -55.45
CA PHE A 110 25.11 -23.94 -56.82
C PHE A 110 24.05 -23.29 -57.70
#